data_AF-Q56H04-F1
#
_entry.id   AF-Q56H04-F1
#
_cell.length_a   1.000
_cell.length_b   1.000
_cell.length_c   1.000
_cell.angle_alpha   90.00
_cell.angle_beta   90.00
_cell.angle_gamma   90.00
#
_symmetry.space_group_name_H-M   'P 1'
#
loop_
_entity.id
_entity.type
_entity.pdbx_description
1 polymer ?
#
loop_
_entity_poly.entity_id
_entity_poly.type
_entity_poly.pdbx_seq_one_letter_code
_entity_poly.pdbx_strand_id
1 'polypeptide(L)'
;PQTLQDEYEGFLDRQIIQDFKDYADLCFKEFGGKVKHWITINQLYTVPTRGYAIGTDAPGRCSPMVDTKHRCYGGNSSTEPYIVAHNQLLAHAAVVDLYRTKYKFQKGKIGPVMIT
;
A
#
# COMPACT_ATOMS: atom_id res chain seq x y z
N PRO A 1 3.72 -7.45 4.66
CA PRO A 1 4.51 -8.53 5.30
C PRO A 1 5.91 -8.01 5.62
N GLN A 2 6.50 -8.38 6.77
CA GLN A 2 7.83 -7.84 7.14
C GLN A 2 8.90 -8.17 6.09
N THR A 3 8.89 -9.39 5.55
CA THR A 3 9.84 -9.82 4.50
C THR A 3 9.88 -8.88 3.29
N LEU A 4 8.74 -8.34 2.86
CA LEU A 4 8.69 -7.39 1.72
C LEU A 4 9.28 -6.02 2.08
N GLN A 5 9.18 -5.62 3.36
CA GLN A 5 9.85 -4.42 3.85
C GLN A 5 11.37 -4.64 3.92
N ASP A 6 11.81 -5.81 4.37
CA ASP A 6 13.23 -6.14 4.52
C ASP A 6 13.91 -6.36 3.15
N GLU A 7 13.21 -6.98 2.19
CA GLU A 7 13.75 -7.31 0.86
C GLU A 7 13.91 -6.09 -0.04
N TYR A 8 12.93 -5.17 -0.04
CA TYR A 8 12.89 -4.05 -0.98
C TYR A 8 12.24 -2.78 -0.43
N GLU A 9 12.11 -2.63 0.89
CA GLU A 9 11.50 -1.45 1.53
C GLU A 9 10.00 -1.26 1.22
N GLY A 10 9.32 -2.35 0.90
CA GLY A 10 7.86 -2.39 0.77
C GLY A 10 7.37 -1.42 -0.30
N PHE A 11 6.54 -0.45 0.09
CA PHE A 11 5.95 0.50 -0.86
C PHE A 11 6.94 1.53 -1.43
N LEU A 12 8.20 1.55 -0.99
CA LEU A 12 9.23 2.35 -1.65
C LEU A 12 9.65 1.78 -3.00
N ASP A 13 9.50 0.48 -3.22
CA ASP A 13 9.88 -0.18 -4.48
C ASP A 13 8.66 -0.54 -5.34
N ARG A 14 8.85 -0.62 -6.65
CA ARG A 14 7.78 -0.97 -7.61
C ARG A 14 7.41 -2.44 -7.57
N GLN A 15 8.25 -3.33 -7.04
CA GLN A 15 7.96 -4.75 -6.87
C GLN A 15 6.67 -4.99 -6.08
N ILE A 16 6.36 -4.12 -5.12
CA ILE A 16 5.13 -4.18 -4.31
C ILE A 16 3.84 -4.22 -5.15
N ILE A 17 3.86 -3.64 -6.36
CA ILE A 17 2.69 -3.56 -7.24
C ILE A 17 2.26 -4.97 -7.65
N GLN A 18 3.23 -5.80 -8.04
CA GLN A 18 2.98 -7.17 -8.48
C GLN A 18 2.65 -8.08 -7.29
N ASP A 19 3.40 -7.97 -6.19
CA ASP A 19 3.13 -8.78 -4.98
C ASP A 19 1.76 -8.47 -4.38
N PHE A 20 1.36 -7.20 -4.33
CA PHE A 20 0.03 -6.82 -3.86
C PHE A 20 -1.08 -7.28 -4.81
N LYS A 21 -0.81 -7.26 -6.13
CA LYS A 21 -1.73 -7.79 -7.14
C LYS A 21 -1.95 -9.30 -6.97
N ASP A 22 -0.90 -10.07 -6.73
CA ASP A 22 -0.99 -11.52 -6.55
C ASP A 22 -1.69 -11.89 -5.23
N TYR A 23 -1.41 -11.14 -4.15
CA TYR A 23 -2.17 -11.25 -2.91
C TYR A 23 -3.68 -10.99 -3.12
N ALA A 24 -4.03 -9.94 -3.87
CA ALA A 24 -5.42 -9.63 -4.17
C ALA A 24 -6.06 -10.68 -5.08
N ASP A 25 -5.34 -11.22 -6.06
CA ASP A 25 -5.80 -12.32 -6.93
C ASP A 25 -6.24 -13.53 -6.09
N LEU A 26 -5.41 -13.92 -5.12
CA LEU A 26 -5.73 -14.98 -4.17
C LEU A 26 -7.00 -14.65 -3.37
N CYS A 27 -7.11 -13.44 -2.83
CA CYS A 27 -8.29 -13.03 -2.05
C CYS A 27 -9.59 -13.09 -2.88
N PHE A 28 -9.55 -12.60 -4.13
CA PHE A 28 -10.71 -12.64 -5.02
C PHE A 28 -11.09 -14.06 -5.39
N LYS A 29 -10.11 -14.94 -5.64
CA LYS A 29 -10.33 -16.35 -5.94
C LYS A 29 -11.01 -17.08 -4.78
N GLU A 30 -10.49 -16.92 -3.57
CA GLU A 30 -10.94 -17.67 -2.38
C GLU A 30 -12.26 -17.13 -1.81
N PHE A 31 -12.44 -15.80 -1.76
CA PHE A 31 -13.55 -15.19 -1.03
C PHE A 31 -14.57 -14.49 -1.91
N GLY A 32 -14.29 -14.26 -3.19
CA GLY A 32 -15.16 -13.51 -4.10
C GLY A 32 -16.53 -14.16 -4.39
N GLY A 33 -16.71 -15.43 -4.02
CA GLY A 33 -18.02 -16.07 -3.97
C GLY A 33 -18.97 -15.40 -2.96
N LYS A 34 -18.44 -14.96 -1.82
CA LYS A 34 -19.21 -14.36 -0.70
C LYS A 34 -19.02 -12.85 -0.59
N VAL A 35 -17.80 -12.36 -0.75
CA VAL A 35 -17.47 -10.94 -0.60
C VAL A 35 -17.82 -10.18 -1.88
N LYS A 36 -18.65 -9.14 -1.74
CA LYS A 36 -19.11 -8.29 -2.86
C LYS A 36 -18.65 -6.85 -2.77
N HIS A 37 -17.96 -6.47 -1.70
CA HIS A 37 -17.44 -5.14 -1.49
C HIS A 37 -15.98 -5.25 -1.05
N TRP A 38 -15.09 -4.70 -1.86
CA TRP A 38 -13.66 -4.77 -1.67
C TRP A 38 -13.09 -3.37 -1.44
N ILE A 39 -12.24 -3.28 -0.43
CA ILE A 39 -11.37 -2.12 -0.21
C ILE A 39 -9.96 -2.59 -0.49
N THR A 40 -9.23 -1.83 -1.30
CA THR A 40 -7.85 -2.13 -1.68
C THR A 40 -6.87 -1.65 -0.60
N ILE A 41 -6.70 -0.34 -0.48
CA ILE A 41 -5.79 0.28 0.49
C ILE A 41 -6.61 1.22 1.37
N ASN A 42 -6.41 1.08 2.69
CA ASN A 42 -7.01 1.95 3.68
C ASN A 42 -6.19 3.23 3.84
N GLN A 43 -6.87 4.39 3.80
CA GLN A 43 -6.31 5.71 4.06
C GLN A 43 -4.98 5.99 3.34
N LEU A 44 -5.05 6.19 2.03
CA LEU A 44 -3.88 6.40 1.15
C LEU A 44 -2.93 7.55 1.60
N TYR A 45 -3.40 8.48 2.43
CA TYR A 45 -2.55 9.56 2.96
C TYR A 45 -1.71 9.14 4.18
N THR A 46 -2.22 8.19 4.99
CA THR A 46 -1.69 7.86 6.31
C THR A 46 -0.30 7.23 6.22
N VAL A 47 -0.12 6.19 5.42
CA VAL A 47 1.16 5.47 5.34
C VAL A 47 2.27 6.36 4.75
N PRO A 48 2.10 7.04 3.61
CA PRO A 48 3.15 7.93 3.08
C PRO A 48 3.60 9.00 4.07
N THR A 49 2.67 9.62 4.79
CA THR A 49 3.02 10.72 5.70
C THR A 49 3.55 10.22 7.03
N ARG A 50 2.84 9.29 7.68
CA ARG A 50 3.17 8.84 9.03
C ARG A 50 4.24 7.77 9.06
N GLY A 51 4.30 6.93 8.03
CA GLY A 51 5.30 5.87 7.89
C GLY A 51 6.62 6.33 7.27
N TYR A 52 6.59 7.35 6.39
CA TYR A 52 7.76 7.76 5.59
C TYR A 52 8.12 9.25 5.65
N ALA A 53 7.32 10.10 6.32
CA ALA A 53 7.68 11.51 6.54
C ALA A 53 8.02 11.79 8.01
N ILE A 54 7.15 11.40 8.94
CA ILE A 54 7.32 11.68 10.38
C ILE A 54 7.72 10.45 11.22
N GLY A 55 7.73 9.26 10.61
CA GLY A 55 8.14 8.01 11.25
C GLY A 55 7.39 7.64 12.53
N THR A 56 6.13 8.07 12.68
CA THR A 56 5.31 7.74 13.85
C THR A 56 4.61 6.40 13.72
N ASP A 57 4.44 5.93 12.50
CA ASP A 57 3.78 4.68 12.14
C ASP A 57 4.77 3.79 11.40
N ALA A 58 4.46 2.50 11.25
CA ALA A 58 5.30 1.59 10.48
C ALA A 58 5.42 2.07 9.00
N PRO A 59 6.61 1.91 8.36
CA PRO A 59 7.78 1.23 8.88
C PRO A 59 8.64 2.08 9.83
N GLY A 60 8.37 3.38 9.98
CA GLY A 60 9.19 4.27 10.80
C GLY A 60 10.41 4.75 10.02
N ARG A 61 10.17 5.39 8.88
CA ARG A 61 11.20 6.07 8.08
C ARG A 61 10.98 7.57 8.11
N CYS A 62 12.06 8.32 8.24
CA CYS A 62 12.07 9.78 8.19
C CYS A 62 13.50 10.32 8.04
N SER A 63 13.62 11.59 7.64
CA SER A 63 14.90 12.30 7.61
C SER A 63 15.48 12.44 9.03
N PRO A 64 16.82 12.38 9.20
CA PRO A 64 17.45 12.46 10.52
C PRO A 64 17.05 13.69 11.35
N MET A 65 16.83 14.84 10.70
CA MET A 65 16.42 16.08 11.37
C MET A 65 14.98 16.05 11.91
N VAL A 66 14.14 15.13 11.41
CA VAL A 66 12.76 14.94 11.87
C VAL A 66 12.71 13.95 13.04
N ASP A 67 13.69 13.06 13.15
CA ASP A 67 13.72 11.99 14.15
C ASP A 67 14.13 12.46 15.55
N THR A 68 13.23 13.18 16.20
CA THR A 68 13.43 13.67 17.58
C THR A 68 13.37 12.59 18.66
N LYS A 69 12.97 11.35 18.32
CA LYS A 69 12.75 10.27 19.29
C LYS A 69 13.49 8.97 18.96
N HIS A 70 14.46 9.00 18.04
CA HIS A 70 15.21 7.83 17.59
C HIS A 70 14.30 6.67 17.16
N ARG A 71 13.22 7.01 16.43
CA ARG A 71 12.23 6.05 15.92
C ARG A 71 12.54 5.58 14.50
N CYS A 72 13.30 6.37 13.75
CA CYS A 72 13.54 6.12 12.35
C CYS A 72 14.87 5.38 12.16
N TYR A 73 14.84 4.27 11.43
CA TYR A 73 16.07 3.56 11.05
C TYR A 73 16.73 4.14 9.79
N GLY A 74 16.05 5.05 9.10
CA GLY A 74 16.54 5.77 7.93
C GLY A 74 15.43 6.51 7.20
N GLY A 75 15.77 7.11 6.06
CA GLY A 75 14.79 7.63 5.10
C GLY A 75 14.96 9.10 4.73
N ASN A 76 14.04 9.58 3.88
CA ASN A 76 13.99 10.96 3.41
C ASN A 76 12.54 11.47 3.35
N SER A 77 12.17 12.28 4.34
CA SER A 77 10.83 12.84 4.50
C SER A 77 10.39 13.75 3.35
N SER A 78 11.31 14.23 2.51
CA SER A 78 11.02 15.13 1.38
C SER A 78 10.72 14.38 0.07
N THR A 79 11.05 13.08 -0.03
CA THR A 79 10.91 12.31 -1.27
C THR A 79 10.11 11.03 -1.10
N GLU A 80 10.36 10.28 -0.04
CA GLU A 80 9.75 8.97 0.21
C GLU A 80 8.23 8.97 0.27
N PRO A 81 7.55 9.96 0.90
CA PRO A 81 6.09 10.02 0.90
C PRO A 81 5.50 10.06 -0.52
N TYR A 82 6.14 10.75 -1.47
CA TYR A 82 5.65 10.83 -2.84
C TYR A 82 5.84 9.51 -3.59
N ILE A 83 6.98 8.84 -3.39
CA ILE A 83 7.27 7.54 -3.98
C ILE A 83 6.26 6.49 -3.49
N VAL A 84 6.05 6.44 -2.17
CA VAL A 84 5.12 5.51 -1.53
C VAL A 84 3.68 5.78 -1.99
N ALA A 85 3.23 7.03 -1.99
CA ALA A 85 1.89 7.38 -2.48
C ALA A 85 1.70 7.01 -3.96
N HIS A 86 2.71 7.22 -4.80
CA HIS A 86 2.67 6.84 -6.21
C HIS A 86 2.53 5.32 -6.38
N ASN A 87 3.35 4.54 -5.68
CA ASN A 87 3.28 3.08 -5.73
C ASN A 87 1.97 2.53 -5.14
N GLN A 88 1.42 3.15 -4.10
CA GLN A 88 0.09 2.81 -3.59
C GLN A 88 -1.01 3.01 -4.65
N LEU A 89 -0.97 4.11 -5.40
CA LEU A 89 -1.93 4.38 -6.48
C LEU A 89 -1.78 3.36 -7.63
N LEU A 90 -0.55 3.01 -8.00
CA LEU A 90 -0.30 2.00 -9.03
C LEU A 90 -0.76 0.60 -8.60
N ALA A 91 -0.45 0.20 -7.36
CA ALA A 91 -0.89 -1.06 -6.78
C ALA A 91 -2.43 -1.13 -6.70
N HIS A 92 -3.08 -0.04 -6.26
CA HIS A 92 -4.53 0.10 -6.30
C HIS A 92 -5.09 -0.10 -7.72
N ALA A 93 -4.54 0.63 -8.70
CA ALA A 93 -5.01 0.56 -10.09
C ALA A 93 -4.85 -0.85 -10.67
N ALA A 94 -3.70 -1.50 -10.44
CA ALA A 94 -3.43 -2.86 -10.90
C ALA A 94 -4.41 -3.89 -10.31
N VAL A 95 -4.77 -3.77 -9.03
CA VAL A 95 -5.74 -4.64 -8.36
C VAL A 95 -7.16 -4.38 -8.86
N VAL A 96 -7.55 -3.11 -9.05
CA VAL A 96 -8.87 -2.76 -9.59
C VAL A 96 -9.03 -3.27 -11.03
N ASP A 97 -8.00 -3.12 -11.86
CA ASP A 97 -7.98 -3.64 -13.23
C ASP A 97 -8.12 -5.17 -13.23
N LEU A 98 -7.32 -5.87 -12.43
CA LEU A 98 -7.42 -7.33 -12.24
C LEU A 98 -8.85 -7.75 -11.87
N TYR A 99 -9.47 -7.09 -10.89
CA TYR A 99 -10.82 -7.42 -10.44
C TYR A 99 -11.85 -7.20 -11.56
N ARG A 100 -11.78 -6.07 -12.26
CA ARG A 100 -12.75 -5.69 -13.31
C ARG A 100 -12.61 -6.48 -14.59
N THR A 101 -11.44 -7.05 -14.86
CA THR A 101 -11.17 -7.88 -16.04
C THR A 101 -11.40 -9.36 -15.76
N LYS A 102 -10.73 -9.92 -14.74
CA LYS A 102 -10.77 -11.36 -14.43
C LYS A 102 -11.96 -11.77 -13.55
N TYR A 103 -12.35 -10.94 -12.59
CA TYR A 103 -13.35 -11.30 -11.56
C TYR A 103 -14.71 -10.61 -11.74
N LYS A 104 -14.96 -9.97 -12.89
CA LYS A 104 -16.23 -9.29 -13.21
C LYS A 104 -17.47 -10.16 -12.96
N PHE A 105 -17.36 -11.47 -13.21
CA PHE A 105 -18.44 -12.44 -12.99
C PHE A 105 -18.91 -12.53 -11.52
N GLN A 106 -18.08 -12.11 -10.56
CA GLN A 106 -18.42 -12.08 -9.14
C GLN A 106 -19.38 -10.95 -8.77
N LYS A 107 -19.60 -9.97 -9.67
CA LYS A 107 -20.56 -8.85 -9.55
C LYS A 107 -20.40 -7.97 -8.30
N GLY A 108 -19.22 -7.95 -7.67
CA GLY A 108 -18.93 -7.03 -6.56
C GLY A 108 -18.41 -5.66 -7.00
N LYS A 109 -18.19 -4.77 -6.02
CA LYS A 109 -17.61 -3.43 -6.16
C LYS A 109 -16.25 -3.37 -5.48
N ILE A 110 -15.35 -2.54 -6.00
CA ILE A 110 -14.00 -2.34 -5.46
C ILE A 110 -13.61 -0.86 -5.48
N GLY A 111 -12.92 -0.40 -4.43
CA GLY A 111 -12.42 0.97 -4.33
C GLY A 111 -11.31 1.16 -3.29
N PRO A 112 -10.75 2.37 -3.18
CA PRO A 112 -9.87 2.76 -2.07
C PRO A 112 -10.68 3.36 -0.91
N VAL A 113 -10.03 3.58 0.23
CA VAL A 113 -10.56 4.41 1.32
C VAL A 113 -9.70 5.66 1.47
N MET A 114 -10.36 6.82 1.49
CA MET A 114 -9.75 8.12 1.74
C MET A 114 -9.94 8.51 3.21
N ILE A 115 -8.98 9.27 3.76
CA ILE A 115 -9.13 9.90 5.06
C ILE A 115 -9.76 11.30 4.88
N THR A 116 -10.63 11.68 5.80
CA THR A 116 -11.33 12.99 5.85
C THR A 116 -10.77 13.85 6.95
#